data_AF-A0A3R9KYS5-F1
#
_entry.id   AF-A0A3R9KYS5-F1
#
_cell.length_a   1.000
_cell.length_b   1.000
_cell.length_c   1.000
_cell.angle_alpha   90.00
_cell.angle_beta   90.00
_cell.angle_gamma   90.00
#
_symmetry.space_group_name_H-M   'P 1'
#
loop_
_entity.id
_entity.type
_entity.pdbx_description
1 polymer ?
#
loop_
_entity_poly.entity_id
_entity_poly.type
_entity_poly.pdbx_seq_one_letter_code
_entity_poly.pdbx_strand_id
1 'polypeptide(L)'
;MTRTEYLTQLELYLKKLPQADQIEAMDYFRELFDDAGVEGEEELIASLGTPKEAAHEVLSNLLDKKINEAPAQKNNRQILHIALLALLAAPIGIPLGIAILVSLFAIVVAALTVILAFFAVSILGIIGGSLFLVESFTVLAQAKSAFILIFGSGLLAIGASSLVLLGISYVARFFGLLIVRLVQFVLKKGKRGDQHA
;
A
#
# COMPACT_ATOMS: atom_id res chain seq x y z
N MET A 1 8.32 19.50 -57.61
CA MET A 1 8.35 19.69 -56.15
C MET A 1 9.54 18.91 -55.65
N THR A 2 10.36 19.46 -54.76
CA THR A 2 11.51 18.72 -54.21
C THR A 2 11.09 17.88 -53.00
N ARG A 3 11.84 16.81 -52.66
CA ARG A 3 11.62 16.00 -51.45
C ARG A 3 11.42 16.86 -50.20
N THR A 4 12.30 17.85 -50.00
CA THR A 4 12.24 18.75 -48.83
C THR A 4 10.95 19.56 -48.78
N GLU A 5 10.49 20.07 -49.92
CA GLU A 5 9.20 20.76 -50.01
C GLU A 5 8.03 19.81 -49.70
N TYR A 6 8.08 18.57 -50.21
CA TYR A 6 7.02 17.57 -50.02
C TYR A 6 6.84 17.22 -48.54
N LEU A 7 7.92 16.83 -47.87
CA LEU A 7 7.91 16.44 -46.46
C LEU A 7 7.53 17.61 -45.54
N THR A 8 7.95 18.84 -45.86
CA THR A 8 7.57 20.03 -45.07
C THR A 8 6.08 20.30 -45.14
N GLN A 9 5.46 20.14 -46.32
CA GLN A 9 4.01 20.31 -46.46
C GLN A 9 3.24 19.17 -45.81
N LEU A 10 3.73 17.93 -45.90
CA LEU A 10 3.14 16.76 -45.25
C LEU A 10 3.11 16.92 -43.73
N GLU A 11 4.21 17.37 -43.13
CA GLU A 11 4.32 17.63 -41.68
C GLU A 11 3.27 18.65 -41.20
N LEU A 12 3.03 19.71 -41.99
CA LEU A 12 2.01 20.72 -41.68
C LEU A 12 0.59 20.13 -41.68
N TYR A 13 0.28 19.24 -42.61
CA TYR A 13 -1.03 18.58 -42.66
C TYR A 13 -1.21 17.55 -41.54
N LEU A 14 -0.13 16.88 -41.12
CA LEU A 14 -0.15 15.89 -40.03
C LEU A 14 -0.07 16.50 -38.62
N LYS A 15 0.11 17.82 -38.48
CA LYS A 15 0.17 18.52 -37.17
C LYS A 15 -1.06 18.31 -36.28
N LYS A 16 -2.18 17.87 -36.84
CA LYS A 16 -3.41 17.56 -36.08
C LYS A 16 -3.31 16.23 -35.31
N LEU A 17 -2.31 15.39 -35.58
CA LEU A 17 -2.08 14.13 -34.88
C LEU A 17 -1.37 14.37 -33.52
N PRO A 18 -1.50 13.44 -32.56
CA PRO A 18 -0.62 13.37 -31.39
C PRO A 18 0.85 13.31 -31.83
N GLN A 19 1.76 13.90 -31.05
CA GLN A 19 3.17 14.01 -31.42
C GLN A 19 3.83 12.66 -31.77
N ALA A 20 3.48 11.58 -31.05
CA ALA A 20 4.03 10.25 -31.32
C ALA A 20 3.61 9.73 -32.70
N ASP A 21 2.30 9.79 -33.01
CA ASP A 21 1.74 9.33 -34.29
C ASP A 21 2.24 10.19 -35.47
N GLN A 22 2.47 11.49 -35.24
CA GLN A 22 3.03 12.41 -36.24
C GLN A 22 4.49 12.04 -36.59
N ILE A 23 5.31 11.76 -35.58
CA ILE A 23 6.73 11.41 -35.78
C ILE A 23 6.82 10.07 -36.53
N GLU A 24 6.06 9.07 -36.11
CA GLU A 24 6.03 7.74 -36.75
C GLU A 24 5.61 7.84 -38.23
N ALA A 25 4.56 8.60 -38.53
CA ALA A 25 4.14 8.81 -39.91
C ALA A 25 5.22 9.53 -40.73
N MET A 26 5.85 10.59 -40.19
CA MET A 26 6.90 11.32 -40.89
C MET A 26 8.15 10.49 -41.15
N ASP A 27 8.52 9.61 -40.21
CA ASP A 27 9.67 8.73 -40.37
C ASP A 27 9.43 7.67 -41.46
N TYR A 28 8.22 7.13 -41.58
CA TYR A 28 7.85 6.24 -42.69
C TYR A 28 8.05 6.89 -44.06
N PHE A 29 7.57 8.12 -44.24
CA PHE A 29 7.78 8.82 -45.52
C PHE A 29 9.24 9.17 -45.75
N ARG A 30 10.01 9.52 -44.71
CA ARG A 30 11.44 9.79 -44.85
C ARG A 30 12.20 8.56 -45.36
N GLU A 31 11.92 7.39 -44.79
CA GLU A 31 12.50 6.11 -45.21
C GLU A 31 12.15 5.80 -46.66
N LEU A 32 10.89 6.01 -47.07
CA LEU A 32 10.45 5.79 -48.44
C LEU A 32 11.19 6.68 -49.46
N PHE A 33 11.45 7.95 -49.10
CA PHE A 33 12.25 8.85 -49.93
C PHE A 33 13.75 8.52 -49.91
N ASP A 34 14.27 7.98 -48.80
CA ASP A 34 15.67 7.52 -48.73
C ASP A 34 15.90 6.27 -49.58
N ASP A 35 14.92 5.35 -49.62
CA ASP A 35 14.96 4.13 -50.46
C ASP A 35 14.85 4.43 -51.96
N ALA A 36 14.05 5.44 -52.34
CA ALA A 36 13.92 5.86 -53.74
C ALA A 36 15.19 6.53 -54.28
N GLY A 37 15.96 7.18 -53.39
CA GLY A 37 17.17 7.93 -53.77
C GLY A 37 16.90 9.10 -54.70
N VAL A 38 17.96 9.86 -55.03
CA VAL A 38 17.87 11.12 -55.79
C VAL A 38 17.29 10.93 -57.21
N GLU A 39 17.44 9.74 -57.78
CA GLU A 39 16.93 9.40 -59.12
C GLU A 39 15.44 8.99 -59.12
N GLY A 40 14.91 8.54 -57.98
CA GLY A 40 13.53 8.05 -57.84
C GLY A 40 12.55 9.02 -57.18
N GLU A 41 12.99 10.21 -56.72
CA GLU A 41 12.14 11.15 -55.98
C GLU A 41 10.94 11.66 -56.81
N GLU A 42 11.14 11.93 -58.11
CA GLU A 42 10.05 12.42 -58.97
C GLU A 42 8.98 11.35 -59.21
N GLU A 43 9.38 10.09 -59.39
CA GLU A 43 8.47 8.96 -59.58
C GLU A 43 7.71 8.63 -58.29
N LEU A 44 8.38 8.77 -57.14
CA LEU A 44 7.75 8.60 -55.84
C LEU A 44 6.72 9.70 -55.56
N ILE A 45 7.02 10.97 -55.86
CA ILE A 45 6.05 12.06 -55.71
C ILE A 45 4.84 11.86 -56.63
N ALA A 46 5.06 11.34 -57.84
CA ALA A 46 3.98 11.02 -58.77
C ALA A 46 3.09 9.86 -58.27
N SER A 47 3.68 8.87 -57.60
CA SER A 47 2.92 7.71 -57.07
C SER A 47 2.19 8.02 -55.75
N LEU A 48 2.78 8.83 -54.88
CA LEU A 48 2.17 9.27 -53.61
C LEU A 48 1.08 10.33 -53.78
N GLY A 49 1.04 11.01 -54.93
CA GLY A 49 0.10 12.10 -55.17
C GLY A 49 0.46 13.37 -54.38
N THR A 50 -0.51 14.26 -54.17
CA THR A 50 -0.22 15.52 -53.47
C THR A 50 0.01 15.31 -51.97
N PRO A 51 0.86 16.13 -51.29
CA PRO A 51 1.10 16.00 -49.85
C PRO A 51 -0.17 16.04 -48.99
N LYS A 52 -1.21 16.71 -49.50
CA LYS A 52 -2.52 16.81 -48.86
C LYS A 52 -3.31 15.50 -48.96
N GLU A 53 -3.24 14.81 -50.10
CA GLU A 53 -3.90 13.51 -50.31
C GLU A 53 -3.23 12.42 -49.47
N ALA A 54 -1.89 12.36 -49.49
CA ALA A 54 -1.13 11.44 -48.64
C ALA A 54 -1.43 11.65 -47.14
N ALA A 55 -1.47 12.91 -46.67
CA ALA A 55 -1.87 13.20 -45.30
C ALA A 55 -3.31 12.77 -45.00
N HIS A 56 -4.24 12.94 -45.95
CA HIS A 56 -5.62 12.55 -45.77
C HIS A 56 -5.77 11.04 -45.61
N GLU A 57 -5.04 10.25 -46.39
CA GLU A 57 -5.01 8.79 -46.31
C GLU A 57 -4.45 8.29 -44.98
N VAL A 58 -3.35 8.87 -44.51
CA VAL A 58 -2.79 8.55 -43.18
C VAL A 58 -3.79 8.88 -42.08
N LEU A 59 -4.41 10.07 -42.15
CA LEU A 59 -5.41 10.49 -41.18
C LEU A 59 -6.64 9.58 -41.20
N SER A 60 -7.14 9.16 -42.37
CA SER A 60 -8.28 8.26 -42.47
C SER A 60 -7.95 6.86 -41.95
N ASN A 61 -6.78 6.32 -42.31
CA ASN A 61 -6.36 4.99 -41.85
C ASN A 61 -6.14 4.95 -40.34
N LEU A 62 -5.56 6.01 -39.75
CA LEU A 62 -5.42 6.11 -38.30
C LEU A 62 -6.76 6.33 -37.60
N LEU A 63 -7.68 7.09 -38.20
CA LEU A 63 -9.02 7.30 -37.65
C LEU A 63 -9.84 6.00 -37.68
N ASP A 64 -9.82 5.26 -38.79
CA ASP A 64 -10.46 3.95 -38.90
C ASP A 64 -9.82 2.93 -37.95
N LYS A 65 -8.49 2.94 -37.80
CA LYS A 65 -7.81 2.11 -36.82
C LYS A 65 -8.23 2.46 -35.39
N LYS A 66 -8.31 3.74 -35.01
CA LYS A 66 -8.77 4.19 -33.69
C LYS A 66 -10.27 3.96 -33.44
N ILE A 67 -11.09 4.01 -34.49
CA ILE A 67 -12.54 3.72 -34.41
C ILE A 67 -12.77 2.22 -34.22
N ASN A 68 -11.98 1.38 -34.91
CA ASN A 68 -12.03 -0.07 -34.79
C ASN A 68 -11.28 -0.60 -33.55
N GLU A 69 -10.26 0.11 -33.07
CA GLU A 69 -9.63 -0.03 -31.76
C GLU A 69 -10.44 0.77 -30.72
N ALA A 70 -11.69 0.34 -30.48
CA ALA A 70 -12.45 0.85 -29.35
C ALA A 70 -11.59 0.76 -28.07
N PRO A 71 -11.50 1.82 -27.24
CA PRO A 71 -10.81 1.74 -25.96
C PRO A 71 -11.44 0.58 -25.20
N ALA A 72 -10.67 -0.47 -24.89
CA ALA A 72 -11.14 -1.74 -24.34
C ALA A 72 -12.44 -1.56 -23.53
N GLN A 73 -13.58 -1.74 -24.21
CA GLN A 73 -14.87 -1.34 -23.67
C GLN A 73 -15.21 -2.39 -22.62
N LYS A 74 -14.79 -2.12 -21.39
CA LYS A 74 -14.96 -3.03 -20.26
C LYS A 74 -16.44 -3.38 -20.20
N ASN A 75 -16.73 -4.65 -20.52
CA ASN A 75 -18.06 -5.10 -20.89
C ASN A 75 -19.05 -4.66 -19.82
N ASN A 76 -19.98 -3.76 -20.16
CA ASN A 76 -20.92 -3.17 -19.19
C ASN A 76 -21.73 -4.28 -18.50
N ARG A 77 -21.91 -5.42 -19.17
CA ARG A 77 -22.51 -6.64 -18.61
C ARG A 77 -21.63 -7.33 -17.56
N GLN A 78 -20.30 -7.35 -17.72
CA GLN A 78 -19.37 -7.81 -16.68
C GLN A 78 -19.34 -6.86 -15.49
N ILE A 79 -19.38 -5.54 -15.72
CA ILE A 79 -19.46 -4.55 -14.64
C ILE A 79 -20.79 -4.71 -13.88
N LEU A 80 -21.91 -4.86 -14.59
CA LEU A 80 -23.22 -5.13 -14.00
C LEU A 80 -23.28 -6.46 -13.26
N HIS A 81 -22.66 -7.53 -13.77
CA HIS A 81 -22.55 -8.80 -13.05
C HIS A 81 -21.71 -8.67 -11.78
N ILE A 82 -20.56 -7.98 -11.82
CA ILE A 82 -19.74 -7.74 -10.62
C ILE A 82 -20.50 -6.88 -9.61
N ALA A 83 -21.22 -5.85 -10.07
CA ALA A 83 -22.04 -4.99 -9.21
C ALA A 83 -23.21 -5.76 -8.57
N LEU A 84 -23.89 -6.64 -9.32
CA LEU A 84 -24.96 -7.50 -8.82
C LEU A 84 -24.42 -8.53 -7.81
N LEU A 85 -23.27 -9.15 -8.10
CA LEU A 85 -22.58 -10.06 -7.18
C LEU A 85 -22.13 -9.33 -5.91
N ALA A 86 -21.58 -8.12 -6.03
CA ALA A 86 -21.19 -7.29 -4.90
C ALA A 86 -22.40 -6.86 -4.07
N LEU A 87 -23.53 -6.50 -4.68
CA LEU A 87 -24.77 -6.16 -3.99
C LEU A 87 -25.34 -7.37 -3.22
N LEU A 88 -25.24 -8.57 -3.79
CA LEU A 88 -25.68 -9.81 -3.15
C LEU A 88 -24.69 -10.28 -2.06
N ALA A 89 -23.40 -10.03 -2.25
CA ALA A 89 -22.36 -10.36 -1.27
C ALA A 89 -22.26 -9.33 -0.14
N ALA A 90 -22.62 -8.06 -0.37
CA ALA A 90 -22.58 -6.97 0.60
C ALA A 90 -23.32 -7.26 1.92
N PRO A 91 -24.53 -7.83 1.96
CA PRO A 91 -25.22 -8.14 3.22
C PRO A 91 -24.47 -9.14 4.10
N ILE A 92 -23.55 -9.95 3.55
CA ILE A 92 -22.72 -10.89 4.33
C ILE A 92 -21.30 -10.34 4.50
N GLY A 93 -20.73 -9.75 3.45
CA GLY A 93 -19.36 -9.24 3.43
C GLY A 93 -19.15 -8.02 4.33
N ILE A 94 -20.12 -7.10 4.38
CA ILE A 94 -20.02 -5.91 5.24
C ILE A 94 -20.06 -6.32 6.73
N PRO A 95 -21.05 -7.11 7.20
CA PRO A 95 -21.02 -7.59 8.58
C PRO A 95 -19.79 -8.42 8.92
N LEU A 96 -19.34 -9.29 8.01
CA LEU A 96 -18.15 -10.11 8.24
C LEU A 96 -16.88 -9.25 8.35
N GLY A 97 -16.73 -8.23 7.50
CA GLY A 97 -15.61 -7.29 7.56
C GLY A 97 -15.60 -6.51 8.87
N ILE A 98 -16.77 -6.02 9.30
CA ILE A 98 -16.92 -5.34 10.60
C ILE A 98 -16.60 -6.31 11.75
N ALA A 99 -17.11 -7.55 11.70
CA ALA A 99 -16.85 -8.56 12.73
C ALA A 99 -15.36 -8.87 12.86
N ILE A 100 -14.63 -9.00 11.75
CA ILE A 100 -13.17 -9.19 11.75
C ILE A 100 -12.49 -7.98 12.39
N LEU A 101 -12.87 -6.75 12.02
CA LEU A 101 -12.27 -5.53 12.55
C LEU A 101 -12.51 -5.39 14.06
N VAL A 102 -13.76 -5.59 14.50
CA VAL A 102 -14.15 -5.55 15.92
C VAL A 102 -13.43 -6.65 16.70
N SER A 103 -13.33 -7.86 16.16
CA SER A 103 -12.57 -8.96 16.78
C SER A 103 -11.10 -8.60 16.96
N LEU A 104 -10.47 -8.03 15.93
CA LEU A 104 -9.08 -7.58 16.00
C LEU A 104 -8.89 -6.50 17.07
N PHE A 105 -9.80 -5.52 17.12
CA PHE A 105 -9.80 -4.48 18.15
C PHE A 105 -10.01 -5.05 19.55
N ALA A 106 -10.93 -6.00 19.72
CA ALA A 106 -11.21 -6.66 20.99
C ALA A 106 -9.98 -7.42 21.52
N ILE A 107 -9.21 -8.08 20.64
CA ILE A 107 -7.96 -8.75 21.02
C ILE A 107 -6.93 -7.75 21.57
N VAL A 108 -6.80 -6.58 20.92
CA VAL A 108 -5.88 -5.53 21.37
C VAL A 108 -6.32 -4.98 22.73
N VAL A 109 -7.61 -4.68 22.90
CA VAL A 109 -8.15 -4.20 24.17
C VAL A 109 -7.95 -5.25 25.25
N ALA A 110 -8.30 -6.51 25.00
CA ALA A 110 -8.12 -7.62 25.94
C ALA A 110 -6.67 -7.78 26.39
N ALA A 111 -5.71 -7.70 25.46
CA ALA A 111 -4.29 -7.74 25.79
C ALA A 111 -3.89 -6.56 26.70
N LEU A 112 -4.39 -5.35 26.41
CA LEU A 112 -4.13 -4.17 27.23
C LEU A 112 -4.73 -4.30 28.64
N THR A 113 -5.97 -4.78 28.77
CA THR A 113 -6.60 -4.99 30.08
C THR A 113 -5.85 -6.03 30.90
N VAL A 114 -5.39 -7.11 30.29
CA VAL A 114 -4.58 -8.12 30.97
C VAL A 114 -3.29 -7.50 31.50
N ILE A 115 -2.57 -6.72 30.68
CA ILE A 115 -1.35 -6.02 31.09
C ILE A 115 -1.63 -5.09 32.28
N LEU A 116 -2.68 -4.28 32.20
CA LEU A 116 -3.07 -3.36 33.28
C LEU A 116 -3.48 -4.09 34.55
N ALA A 117 -4.18 -5.21 34.46
CA ALA A 117 -4.59 -6.03 35.59
C ALA A 117 -3.35 -6.58 36.32
N PHE A 118 -2.40 -7.18 35.61
CA PHE A 118 -1.17 -7.68 36.22
C PHE A 118 -0.32 -6.55 36.82
N PHE A 119 -0.30 -5.38 36.20
CA PHE A 119 0.37 -4.20 36.75
C PHE A 119 -0.27 -3.75 38.07
N ALA A 120 -1.60 -3.66 38.12
CA ALA A 120 -2.33 -3.31 39.33
C ALA A 120 -2.11 -4.33 40.46
N VAL A 121 -2.24 -5.63 40.16
CA VAL A 121 -1.98 -6.72 41.13
C VAL A 121 -0.56 -6.64 41.68
N SER A 122 0.42 -6.31 40.85
CA SER A 122 1.80 -6.17 41.31
C SER A 122 1.99 -4.97 42.25
N ILE A 123 1.39 -3.81 41.95
CA ILE A 123 1.44 -2.66 42.85
C ILE A 123 0.78 -3.00 44.20
N LEU A 124 -0.40 -3.62 44.16
CA LEU A 124 -1.11 -4.07 45.35
C LEU A 124 -0.29 -5.08 46.16
N GLY A 125 0.40 -6.01 45.51
CA GLY A 125 1.27 -6.98 46.17
C GLY A 125 2.51 -6.35 46.81
N ILE A 126 3.08 -5.30 46.21
CA ILE A 126 4.18 -4.53 46.82
C ILE A 126 3.68 -3.78 48.05
N ILE A 127 2.54 -3.10 47.94
CA ILE A 127 1.94 -2.35 49.06
C ILE A 127 1.58 -3.32 50.20
N GLY A 128 0.83 -4.38 49.89
CA GLY A 128 0.41 -5.39 50.86
C GLY A 128 1.59 -6.09 51.51
N GLY A 129 2.60 -6.46 50.73
CA GLY A 129 3.83 -7.05 51.28
C GLY A 129 4.59 -6.08 52.18
N SER A 130 4.63 -4.78 51.84
CA SER A 130 5.26 -3.75 52.67
C SER A 130 4.51 -3.55 53.99
N LEU A 131 3.17 -3.60 53.98
CA LEU A 131 2.36 -3.55 55.19
C LEU A 131 2.64 -4.75 56.10
N PHE A 132 2.71 -5.96 55.55
CA PHE A 132 3.08 -7.17 56.31
C PHE A 132 4.48 -7.07 56.91
N LEU A 133 5.45 -6.46 56.21
CA LEU A 133 6.78 -6.22 56.79
C LEU A 133 6.69 -5.34 58.03
N VAL A 134 5.91 -4.26 58.00
CA VAL A 134 5.74 -3.38 59.16
C VAL A 134 5.01 -4.10 60.30
N GLU A 135 3.91 -4.80 60.00
CA GLU A 135 3.14 -5.53 61.01
C GLU A 135 3.96 -6.63 61.70
N SER A 136 4.87 -7.28 60.98
CA SER A 136 5.70 -8.35 61.56
C SER A 136 6.46 -7.90 62.81
N PHE A 137 6.95 -6.66 62.86
CA PHE A 137 7.70 -6.15 64.01
C PHE A 137 6.84 -6.02 65.28
N THR A 138 5.52 -5.89 65.14
CA THR A 138 4.60 -5.81 66.28
C THR A 138 4.43 -7.16 67.00
N VAL A 139 4.52 -8.27 66.25
CA VAL A 139 4.34 -9.63 66.77
C VAL A 139 5.65 -10.30 67.17
N LEU A 140 6.79 -9.69 66.86
CA LEU A 140 8.14 -10.20 67.13
C LEU A 140 8.35 -10.52 68.62
N ALA A 141 7.82 -9.69 69.52
CA ALA A 141 7.93 -9.87 70.96
C ALA A 141 7.04 -11.01 71.51
N GLN A 142 5.96 -11.35 70.81
CA GLN A 142 4.98 -12.33 71.28
C GLN A 142 5.29 -13.74 70.76
N ALA A 143 5.57 -13.86 69.46
CA ALA A 143 5.77 -15.14 68.82
C ALA A 143 6.78 -15.03 67.66
N LYS A 144 7.99 -15.58 67.88
CA LYS A 144 9.06 -15.60 66.86
C LYS A 144 8.65 -16.35 65.59
N SER A 145 7.83 -17.40 65.72
CA SER A 145 7.30 -18.15 64.58
C SER A 145 6.34 -17.32 63.73
N ALA A 146 5.44 -16.55 64.36
CA ALA A 146 4.52 -15.65 63.66
C ALA A 146 5.28 -14.53 62.94
N PHE A 147 6.32 -13.97 63.56
CA PHE A 147 7.21 -13.01 62.92
C PHE A 147 7.82 -13.56 61.63
N ILE A 148 8.45 -14.74 61.67
CA ILE A 148 9.11 -15.33 60.49
C ILE A 148 8.12 -15.56 59.35
N LEU A 149 6.90 -16.04 59.66
CA LEU A 149 5.88 -16.28 58.66
C LEU A 149 5.37 -14.99 58.01
N ILE A 150 5.04 -13.97 58.81
CA ILE A 150 4.48 -12.70 58.30
C ILE A 150 5.56 -11.86 57.60
N PHE A 151 6.77 -11.82 58.16
CA PHE A 151 7.90 -11.14 57.53
C PHE A 151 8.28 -11.84 56.21
N GLY A 152 8.36 -13.17 56.22
CA GLY A 152 8.66 -13.97 55.03
C GLY A 152 7.59 -13.85 53.95
N SER A 153 6.30 -13.84 54.33
CA SER A 153 5.20 -13.65 53.37
C SER A 153 5.21 -12.25 52.77
N GLY A 154 5.51 -11.21 53.56
CA GLY A 154 5.68 -9.84 53.08
C GLY A 154 6.81 -9.73 52.05
N LEU A 155 7.96 -10.34 52.34
CA LEU A 155 9.11 -10.35 51.44
C LEU A 155 8.85 -11.15 50.15
N LEU A 156 8.17 -12.30 50.27
CA LEU A 156 7.76 -13.10 49.11
C LEU A 156 6.73 -12.36 48.25
N ALA A 157 5.77 -11.65 48.85
CA ALA A 157 4.79 -10.86 48.13
C ALA A 157 5.44 -9.73 47.33
N ILE A 158 6.38 -8.99 47.93
CA ILE A 158 7.16 -7.95 47.24
C ILE A 158 8.01 -8.57 46.12
N GLY A 159 8.73 -9.65 46.42
CA GLY A 159 9.59 -10.33 45.44
C GLY A 159 8.81 -10.85 44.23
N ALA A 160 7.71 -11.55 44.47
CA ALA A 160 6.83 -12.05 43.42
C ALA A 160 6.24 -10.91 42.58
N SER A 161 5.76 -9.85 43.24
CA SER A 161 5.20 -8.68 42.56
C SER A 161 6.23 -7.94 41.70
N SER A 162 7.47 -7.81 42.20
CA SER A 162 8.56 -7.20 41.45
C SER A 162 8.95 -8.03 40.23
N LEU A 163 8.94 -9.37 40.33
CA LEU A 163 9.19 -10.28 39.20
C LEU A 163 8.12 -10.14 38.12
N VAL A 164 6.84 -10.04 38.52
CA VAL A 164 5.73 -9.82 37.58
C VAL A 164 5.89 -8.48 36.86
N LEU A 165 6.24 -7.39 37.56
CA LEU A 165 6.52 -6.09 36.91
C LEU A 165 7.66 -6.17 35.89
N LEU A 166 8.76 -6.86 36.23
CA LEU A 166 9.87 -7.06 35.31
C LEU A 166 9.42 -7.85 34.07
N GLY A 167 8.66 -8.93 34.27
CA GLY A 167 8.08 -9.72 33.18
C GLY A 167 7.21 -8.87 32.24
N ILE A 168 6.28 -8.07 32.80
CA ILE A 168 5.44 -7.16 32.02
C ILE A 168 6.30 -6.16 31.23
N SER A 169 7.31 -5.56 31.87
CA SER A 169 8.17 -4.57 31.21
C SER A 169 8.97 -5.15 30.05
N TYR A 170 9.41 -6.41 30.17
CA TYR A 170 10.10 -7.13 29.11
C TYR A 170 9.17 -7.42 27.93
N VAL A 171 7.96 -7.90 28.21
CA VAL A 171 6.92 -8.15 27.20
C VAL A 171 6.52 -6.85 26.50
N ALA A 172 6.29 -5.76 27.24
CA ALA A 172 5.94 -4.46 26.68
C ALA A 172 7.04 -3.92 25.75
N ARG A 173 8.32 -4.07 26.12
CA ARG A 173 9.45 -3.70 25.25
C ARG A 173 9.49 -4.55 23.97
N PHE A 174 9.25 -5.85 24.07
CA PHE A 174 9.21 -6.75 22.91
C PHE A 174 8.11 -6.34 21.92
N PHE A 175 6.90 -6.05 22.41
CA PHE A 175 5.81 -5.55 21.57
C PHE A 175 6.09 -4.16 21.00
N GLY A 176 6.67 -3.25 21.79
CA GLY A 176 7.10 -1.94 21.30
C GLY A 176 8.09 -2.04 20.13
N LEU A 177 9.06 -2.96 20.22
CA LEU A 177 10.02 -3.22 19.13
C LEU A 177 9.34 -3.81 17.89
N LEU A 178 8.37 -4.72 18.06
CA LEU A 178 7.61 -5.27 16.93
C LEU A 178 6.82 -4.19 16.20
N ILE A 179 6.15 -3.29 16.93
CA ILE A 179 5.42 -2.17 16.36
C ILE A 179 6.37 -1.26 15.58
N VAL A 180 7.51 -0.89 16.17
CA VAL A 180 8.52 -0.06 15.47
C VAL A 180 9.02 -0.75 14.20
N ARG A 181 9.28 -2.06 14.22
CA ARG A 181 9.66 -2.82 13.03
C ARG A 181 8.57 -2.84 11.96
N LEU A 182 7.31 -2.99 12.36
CA LEU A 182 6.18 -2.99 11.43
C LEU A 182 6.02 -1.63 10.76
N VAL A 183 6.08 -0.55 11.55
CA VAL A 183 6.03 0.83 11.06
C VAL A 183 7.20 1.11 10.12
N GLN A 184 8.43 0.71 10.48
CA GLN A 184 9.58 0.85 9.60
C GLN A 184 9.44 0.03 8.31
N PHE A 185 8.85 -1.16 8.36
CA PHE A 185 8.59 -1.97 7.17
C PHE A 185 7.60 -1.28 6.23
N VAL A 186 6.50 -0.73 6.76
CA VAL A 186 5.51 0.02 5.98
C VAL A 186 6.12 1.29 5.39
N LEU A 187 6.87 2.07 6.18
CA LEU A 187 7.55 3.29 5.70
C LEU A 187 8.62 2.98 4.65
N LYS A 188 9.39 1.89 4.79
CA LYS A 188 10.36 1.44 3.79
C LYS A 188 9.69 0.95 2.51
N LYS A 189 8.51 0.32 2.61
CA LYS A 189 7.75 -0.14 1.45
C LYS A 189 7.12 1.03 0.68
N GLY A 190 6.68 2.09 1.38
CA GLY A 190 6.22 3.33 0.76
C GLY A 190 7.32 4.05 -0.04
N LYS A 191 8.55 4.14 0.48
CA LYS A 191 9.68 4.77 -0.22
C LYS A 191 10.16 4.04 -1.50
N ARG A 192 9.80 2.77 -1.69
CA ARG A 192 10.11 2.02 -2.92
C ARG A 192 9.08 2.22 -4.04
N GLY A 193 7.91 2.80 -3.74
CA GLY A 193 6.90 3.13 -4.74
C GLY A 193 7.25 4.37 -5.57
N ASP A 194 7.94 5.35 -4.99
CA ASP A 194 8.30 6.62 -5.65
C ASP A 194 9.54 6.55 -6.55
N GLN A 195 10.32 5.46 -6.53
CA GLN A 195 11.49 5.31 -7.41
C GLN A 195 11.15 4.72 -8.79
N HIS A 196 9.87 4.44 -9.05
CA HIS A 196 9.38 3.90 -10.33
C HIS A 196 8.24 4.74 -10.94
N ALA A 197 8.04 5.98 -10.46
CA ALA A 197 7.10 6.94 -11.02
C ALA A 197 7.86 8.07 -11.73
#